data_AF-A0A7R9AIE5-F1
#
_entry.id   AF-A0A7R9AIE5-F1
#
_cell.length_a   1.000
_cell.length_b   1.000
_cell.length_c   1.000
_cell.angle_alpha   90.00
_cell.angle_beta   90.00
_cell.angle_gamma   90.00
#
_symmetry.space_group_name_H-M   'P 1'
#
loop_
_entity.id
_entity.type
_entity.pdbx_description
1 polymer ?
#
loop_
_entity_poly.entity_id
_entity_poly.type
_entity_poly.pdbx_seq_one_letter_code
_entity_poly.pdbx_strand_id
1 'polypeptide(L)'
;MDIIASYGFGVEISSMKDADNPFVKNAIKLFSNEKVDNPMVLLMVSFPKLMHYMDLFPPEASDFFVKIVREIVEARKQNPDTGTRNDFLDIILQALKELEENEGYQRMGITQKVLEAQLMVFFLAGFDTGRTTMSFTSYYFALHPEIQSKVREEILDAIKATDGEIRHDTLSKLPLLDACIAESLRLHPPLSRLERVTKRDFQ
;
A
#
# COMPACT_ATOMS: atom_id res chain seq x y z
N MET A 1 -6.01 0.48 -6.51
CA MET A 1 -5.91 -0.98 -6.30
C MET A 1 -5.08 -1.63 -7.39
N ASP A 2 -5.41 -1.41 -8.66
CA ASP A 2 -4.68 -2.02 -9.80
C ASP A 2 -3.17 -1.73 -9.78
N ILE A 3 -2.76 -0.51 -9.39
CA ILE A 3 -1.35 -0.14 -9.24
C ILE A 3 -0.65 -1.05 -8.21
N ILE A 4 -1.16 -1.15 -6.98
CA ILE A 4 -0.52 -1.95 -5.93
C ILE A 4 -0.61 -3.46 -6.22
N ALA A 5 -1.67 -3.93 -6.89
CA ALA A 5 -1.77 -5.32 -7.32
C ALA A 5 -0.71 -5.66 -8.38
N SER A 6 -0.50 -4.76 -9.34
CA SER A 6 0.45 -4.92 -10.43
C SER A 6 1.90 -4.85 -9.93
N TYR A 7 2.26 -3.85 -9.10
CA TYR A 7 3.62 -3.71 -8.57
C TYR A 7 3.93 -4.59 -7.36
N GLY A 8 2.92 -4.89 -6.53
CA GLY A 8 3.10 -5.67 -5.31
C GLY A 8 3.02 -7.18 -5.54
N PHE A 9 2.12 -7.62 -6.44
CA PHE A 9 1.83 -9.04 -6.67
C PHE A 9 2.09 -9.47 -8.12
N GLY A 10 2.40 -8.55 -9.02
CA GLY A 10 2.54 -8.87 -10.44
C GLY A 10 1.23 -9.25 -11.12
N VAL A 11 0.08 -8.99 -10.48
CA VAL A 11 -1.24 -9.37 -10.98
C VAL A 11 -1.92 -8.17 -11.61
N GLU A 12 -2.38 -8.32 -12.85
CA GLU A 12 -3.26 -7.34 -13.46
C GLU A 12 -4.69 -7.56 -13.00
N ILE A 13 -5.21 -6.56 -12.32
CA ILE A 13 -6.59 -6.54 -11.85
C ILE A 13 -7.25 -5.40 -12.60
N SER A 14 -8.43 -5.65 -13.16
CA SER A 14 -9.22 -4.62 -13.82
C SER A 14 -10.28 -4.09 -12.85
N SER A 15 -9.87 -3.62 -11.66
CA SER A 15 -10.81 -3.27 -10.58
C SER A 15 -11.80 -2.16 -10.96
N MET A 16 -11.43 -1.30 -11.91
CA MET A 16 -12.30 -0.24 -12.42
C MET A 16 -13.40 -0.76 -13.38
N LYS A 17 -13.20 -1.92 -14.01
CA LYS A 17 -14.17 -2.52 -14.94
C LYS A 17 -15.01 -3.61 -14.27
N ASP A 18 -14.45 -4.28 -13.29
CA ASP A 18 -15.08 -5.39 -12.57
C ASP A 18 -15.03 -5.13 -11.07
N ALA A 19 -16.06 -4.42 -10.58
CA ALA A 19 -16.25 -4.16 -9.16
C ALA A 19 -16.59 -5.44 -8.37
N ASP A 20 -17.04 -6.50 -9.05
CA ASP A 20 -17.39 -7.77 -8.43
C ASP A 20 -16.19 -8.71 -8.25
N ASN A 21 -15.01 -8.29 -8.73
CA ASN A 21 -13.77 -9.05 -8.63
C ASN A 21 -13.48 -9.47 -7.17
N PRO A 22 -13.20 -10.76 -6.91
CA PRO A 22 -12.92 -11.27 -5.57
C PRO A 22 -11.79 -10.53 -4.85
N PHE A 23 -10.78 -10.06 -5.58
CA PHE A 23 -9.68 -9.29 -5.01
C PHE A 23 -10.15 -7.94 -4.49
N VAL A 24 -11.01 -7.25 -5.24
CA VAL A 24 -11.59 -5.97 -4.84
C VAL A 24 -12.48 -6.14 -3.62
N LYS A 25 -13.34 -7.16 -3.62
CA LYS A 25 -14.23 -7.45 -2.49
C LYS A 25 -13.46 -7.78 -1.21
N ASN A 26 -12.45 -8.65 -1.28
CA ASN A 26 -11.65 -9.00 -0.12
C ASN A 26 -10.76 -7.84 0.36
N ALA A 27 -10.23 -7.01 -0.55
CA ALA A 27 -9.51 -5.80 -0.19
C ALA A 27 -10.42 -4.81 0.54
N ILE A 28 -11.62 -4.56 0.03
CA ILE A 28 -12.61 -3.71 0.71
C ILE A 28 -12.94 -4.31 2.07
N LYS A 29 -13.18 -5.62 2.20
CA LYS A 29 -13.43 -6.27 3.50
C LYS A 29 -12.33 -6.04 4.56
N LEU A 30 -11.07 -5.93 4.15
CA LEU A 30 -9.95 -5.64 5.07
C LEU A 30 -10.00 -4.19 5.62
N PHE A 31 -10.59 -3.26 4.87
CA PHE A 31 -10.63 -1.82 5.20
C PHE A 31 -12.01 -1.31 5.58
N SER A 32 -13.06 -2.03 5.18
CA SER A 32 -14.42 -1.84 5.64
C SER A 32 -14.48 -2.39 7.05
N ASN A 33 -13.92 -1.63 7.98
CA ASN A 33 -14.56 -1.54 9.27
C ASN A 33 -15.97 -1.00 8.99
N GLU A 34 -16.94 -1.90 8.75
CA GLU A 34 -18.37 -1.60 8.78
C GLU A 34 -18.81 -1.01 10.14
N LYS A 35 -17.85 -0.78 11.05
CA LYS A 35 -18.03 -0.25 12.39
C LYS A 35 -16.85 0.68 12.70
N VAL A 36 -16.81 1.87 12.08
CA VAL A 36 -16.08 3.01 12.69
C VAL A 36 -16.67 3.31 14.08
N ASP A 37 -17.95 2.95 14.29
CA ASP A 37 -18.64 2.90 15.58
C ASP A 37 -18.31 1.63 16.40
N ASN A 38 -17.28 0.84 16.06
CA ASN A 38 -16.91 -0.32 16.87
C ASN A 38 -16.19 0.14 18.14
N PRO A 39 -16.76 -0.03 19.34
CA PRO A 39 -16.04 0.27 20.58
C PRO A 39 -14.74 -0.55 20.71
N MET A 40 -14.62 -1.67 19.97
CA MET A 40 -13.38 -2.45 19.88
C MET A 40 -12.19 -1.63 19.37
N VAL A 41 -12.36 -0.73 18.39
CA VAL A 41 -11.24 0.06 17.84
C VAL A 41 -10.72 1.06 18.89
N LEU A 42 -11.65 1.69 19.64
CA LEU A 42 -11.31 2.57 20.75
C LEU A 42 -10.61 1.81 21.89
N LEU A 43 -11.09 0.59 22.21
CA LEU A 43 -10.48 -0.31 23.18
C LEU A 43 -9.09 -0.77 22.74
N MET A 44 -8.88 -1.10 21.46
CA MET A 44 -7.59 -1.48 20.89
C MET A 44 -6.56 -0.36 21.04
N VAL A 45 -6.96 0.88 20.73
CA VAL A 45 -6.13 2.08 20.90
C VAL A 45 -5.79 2.33 22.36
N SER A 46 -6.76 2.18 23.26
CA SER A 46 -6.59 2.50 24.69
C SER A 46 -5.84 1.40 25.45
N PHE A 47 -5.94 0.15 24.99
CA PHE A 47 -5.35 -1.02 25.63
C PHE A 47 -4.58 -1.88 24.62
N PRO A 48 -3.41 -1.42 24.14
CA PRO A 48 -2.65 -2.10 23.08
C PRO A 48 -2.22 -3.53 23.42
N LYS A 49 -2.11 -3.87 24.72
CA LYS A 49 -1.85 -5.26 25.16
C LYS A 49 -2.99 -6.21 24.83
N LEU A 50 -4.24 -5.73 24.76
CA LEU A 50 -5.40 -6.54 24.41
C LEU A 50 -5.41 -6.94 22.93
N MET A 51 -4.73 -6.17 22.06
CA MET A 51 -4.63 -6.48 20.63
C MET A 51 -3.97 -7.84 20.36
N HIS A 52 -3.11 -8.33 21.26
CA HIS A 52 -2.46 -9.63 21.07
C HIS A 52 -3.44 -10.80 21.11
N TYR A 53 -4.65 -10.59 21.63
CA TYR A 53 -5.70 -11.61 21.74
C TYR A 53 -6.82 -11.41 20.72
N MET A 54 -6.70 -10.44 19.83
CA MET A 54 -7.73 -10.08 18.87
C MET A 54 -7.22 -10.20 17.44
N ASP A 55 -7.99 -10.88 16.59
CA ASP A 55 -7.72 -10.91 15.16
C ASP A 55 -8.12 -9.57 14.54
N LEU A 56 -7.12 -8.77 14.17
CA LEU A 56 -7.29 -7.45 13.56
C LEU A 56 -7.87 -7.50 12.14
N PHE A 57 -7.75 -8.65 11.48
CA PHE A 57 -8.19 -8.83 10.11
C PHE A 57 -9.19 -9.98 10.01
N PRO A 58 -10.25 -9.85 9.20
CA PRO A 58 -11.15 -10.97 8.92
C PRO A 58 -10.35 -12.18 8.39
N PRO A 59 -10.52 -13.38 8.97
CA PRO A 59 -9.76 -14.56 8.56
C PRO A 59 -10.00 -14.91 7.09
N GLU A 60 -11.25 -14.77 6.62
CA GLU A 60 -11.62 -15.00 5.21
C GLU A 60 -10.81 -14.16 4.22
N ALA A 61 -10.64 -12.87 4.51
CA ALA A 61 -9.88 -11.97 3.64
C ALA A 61 -8.39 -12.23 3.77
N SER A 62 -7.90 -12.49 4.99
CA SER A 62 -6.49 -12.82 5.24
C SER A 62 -6.06 -14.09 4.50
N ASP A 63 -6.87 -15.15 4.58
CA ASP A 63 -6.63 -16.43 3.93
C ASP A 63 -6.65 -16.30 2.41
N PHE A 64 -7.55 -15.48 1.86
CA PHE A 64 -7.61 -15.21 0.42
C PHE A 64 -6.29 -14.63 -0.11
N PHE A 65 -5.76 -13.59 0.52
CA PHE A 65 -4.53 -12.97 0.05
C PHE A 65 -3.29 -13.82 0.35
N VAL A 66 -3.23 -14.52 1.50
CA VAL A 66 -2.15 -15.49 1.77
C VAL A 66 -2.13 -16.59 0.69
N LYS A 67 -3.30 -17.08 0.29
CA LYS A 67 -3.43 -18.05 -0.79
C LYS A 67 -2.90 -17.49 -2.12
N ILE A 68 -3.30 -16.27 -2.49
CA ILE A 68 -2.81 -15.61 -3.71
C ILE A 68 -1.28 -15.46 -3.68
N VAL A 69 -0.72 -14.98 -2.57
CA VAL A 69 0.73 -14.84 -2.41
C VAL A 69 1.43 -16.17 -2.67
N ARG A 70 0.95 -17.25 -2.04
CA ARG A 70 1.54 -18.58 -2.21
C ARG A 70 1.43 -19.07 -3.65
N GLU A 71 0.29 -18.91 -4.29
CA GLU A 71 0.08 -19.31 -5.69
C GLU A 71 1.04 -18.57 -6.63
N ILE A 72 1.25 -17.26 -6.43
CA ILE A 72 2.15 -16.48 -7.29
C ILE A 72 3.61 -16.84 -7.01
N VAL A 73 3.99 -17.02 -5.74
CA VAL A 73 5.35 -17.47 -5.36
C VAL A 73 5.67 -18.82 -6.02
N GLU A 74 4.75 -19.79 -5.93
CA GLU A 74 4.96 -21.11 -6.53
C GLU A 74 4.96 -21.07 -8.06
N ALA A 75 4.06 -20.31 -8.67
CA ALA A 75 4.04 -20.13 -10.13
C ALA A 75 5.36 -19.53 -10.67
N ARG A 76 5.96 -18.57 -9.95
CA ARG A 76 7.25 -17.97 -10.33
C ARG A 76 8.43 -18.90 -10.10
N LYS A 77 8.41 -19.74 -9.06
CA LYS A 77 9.43 -20.78 -8.88
C LYS A 77 9.43 -21.79 -10.03
N GLN A 78 8.25 -22.14 -10.53
CA GLN A 78 8.10 -23.12 -11.62
C GLN A 78 8.46 -22.57 -13.00
N ASN A 79 8.29 -21.27 -13.23
CA ASN A 79 8.59 -20.63 -14.52
C ASN A 79 9.58 -19.44 -14.36
N PRO A 80 10.87 -19.71 -14.10
CA PRO A 80 11.89 -18.66 -13.93
C PRO A 80 12.06 -17.78 -15.18
N ASP A 81 11.71 -18.31 -16.36
CA ASP A 81 11.94 -17.67 -17.67
C ASP A 81 10.85 -16.66 -18.09
N THR A 82 9.83 -16.42 -17.27
CA THR A 82 8.77 -15.43 -17.58
C THR A 82 9.23 -13.97 -17.46
N GLY A 83 10.52 -13.75 -17.18
CA GLY A 83 11.15 -12.44 -17.08
C GLY A 83 10.99 -11.86 -15.68
N THR A 84 12.11 -11.45 -15.08
CA THR A 84 12.09 -10.68 -13.83
C THR A 84 11.45 -9.34 -14.13
N ARG A 85 10.29 -9.09 -13.53
CA ARG A 85 9.59 -7.80 -13.64
C ARG A 85 10.27 -6.73 -12.77
N ASN A 86 11.22 -7.14 -11.92
CA ASN A 86 11.88 -6.32 -10.90
C ASN A 86 10.84 -5.70 -9.96
N ASP A 87 9.84 -6.50 -9.58
CA ASP A 87 8.77 -6.08 -8.70
C ASP A 87 9.00 -6.55 -7.26
N PHE A 88 8.09 -6.18 -6.36
CA PHE A 88 8.25 -6.48 -4.94
C PHE A 88 8.28 -7.99 -4.65
N LEU A 89 7.62 -8.79 -5.47
CA LEU A 89 7.63 -10.24 -5.32
C LEU A 89 8.99 -10.84 -5.69
N ASP A 90 9.68 -10.30 -6.69
CA ASP A 90 11.05 -10.72 -7.03
C ASP A 90 12.02 -10.46 -5.86
N ILE A 91 11.86 -9.33 -5.16
CA ILE A 91 12.63 -9.01 -3.94
C ILE A 91 12.35 -10.05 -2.85
N ILE A 92 11.07 -10.43 -2.65
CA ILE A 92 10.69 -11.45 -1.67
C ILE A 92 11.23 -12.83 -2.05
N LEU A 93 11.20 -13.21 -3.33
CA LEU A 93 11.74 -14.48 -3.81
C LEU A 93 13.27 -14.56 -3.64
N GLN A 94 13.97 -13.44 -3.89
CA GLN A 94 15.40 -13.35 -3.61
C GLN A 94 15.67 -13.48 -2.11
N ALA A 95 14.93 -12.76 -1.26
CA ALA A 95 15.05 -12.86 0.19
C ALA A 95 14.75 -14.27 0.71
N LEU A 96 13.82 -15.01 0.07
CA LEU A 96 13.52 -16.41 0.38
C LEU A 96 14.69 -17.34 0.05
N LYS A 97 15.39 -17.12 -1.07
CA LYS A 97 16.59 -17.91 -1.43
C LYS A 97 17.73 -17.66 -0.44
N GLU A 98 17.92 -16.42 -0.05
CA GLU A 98 18.95 -16.01 0.91
C GLU A 98 18.61 -16.37 2.37
N LEU A 99 17.39 -16.84 2.65
CA LEU A 99 16.91 -17.09 4.01
C LEU A 99 17.75 -18.12 4.77
N GLU A 100 18.20 -19.17 4.08
CA GLU A 100 19.01 -20.24 4.67
C GLU A 100 20.49 -19.86 4.78
N GLU A 101 20.98 -19.02 3.87
CA GLU A 101 22.41 -18.67 3.76
C GLU A 101 22.77 -17.38 4.54
N ASN A 102 21.80 -16.53 4.83
CA ASN A 102 22.01 -15.24 5.48
C ASN A 102 21.79 -15.35 7.00
N GLU A 103 22.88 -15.47 7.76
CA GLU A 103 22.86 -15.45 9.23
C GLU A 103 22.16 -14.22 9.81
N GLY A 104 22.17 -13.08 9.10
CA GLY A 104 21.46 -11.87 9.50
C GLY A 104 19.94 -12.06 9.53
N TYR A 105 19.38 -12.75 8.54
CA TYR A 105 17.95 -13.07 8.49
C TYR A 105 17.55 -14.02 9.61
N GLN A 106 18.38 -15.02 9.90
CA GLN A 106 18.17 -15.96 11.00
C GLN A 106 18.19 -15.25 12.36
N ARG A 107 19.16 -14.36 12.59
CA ARG A 107 19.26 -13.55 13.83
C ARG A 107 18.07 -12.62 14.02
N MET A 108 17.47 -12.14 12.94
CA MET A 108 16.24 -11.32 12.96
C MET A 108 14.96 -12.16 13.07
N GLY A 109 15.04 -13.50 13.01
CA GLY A 109 13.86 -14.37 13.03
C GLY A 109 12.98 -14.25 11.79
N ILE A 110 13.56 -13.82 10.66
CA ILE A 110 12.84 -13.77 9.39
C ILE A 110 12.58 -15.21 8.96
N THR A 111 11.32 -15.50 8.65
CA THR A 111 10.88 -16.80 8.13
C THR A 111 10.11 -16.59 6.83
N GLN A 112 9.87 -17.65 6.07
CA GLN A 112 8.98 -17.58 4.90
C GLN A 112 7.62 -16.96 5.26
N LYS A 113 7.05 -17.33 6.42
CA LYS A 113 5.78 -16.76 6.88
C LYS A 113 5.86 -15.25 7.14
N VAL A 114 7.00 -14.76 7.64
CA VAL A 114 7.22 -13.31 7.83
C VAL A 114 7.26 -12.60 6.48
N LEU A 115 7.94 -13.18 5.48
CA LEU A 115 8.02 -12.60 4.13
C LEU A 115 6.66 -12.61 3.42
N GLU A 116 5.90 -13.70 3.54
CA GLU A 116 4.50 -13.77 3.05
C GLU A 116 3.62 -12.70 3.72
N ALA A 117 3.79 -12.49 5.04
CA ALA A 117 3.06 -11.45 5.76
C ALA A 117 3.46 -10.03 5.35
N GLN A 118 4.69 -9.78 4.88
CA GLN A 118 5.08 -8.46 4.38
C GLN A 118 4.29 -8.07 3.13
N LEU A 119 4.04 -9.00 2.21
CA LEU A 119 3.22 -8.74 1.01
C LEU A 119 1.82 -8.23 1.38
N MET A 120 1.24 -8.78 2.44
CA MET A 120 -0.03 -8.30 3.00
C MET A 120 0.08 -6.88 3.53
N VAL A 121 1.10 -6.58 4.33
CA VAL A 121 1.29 -5.24 4.91
C VAL A 121 1.51 -4.18 3.83
N PHE A 122 2.32 -4.47 2.81
CA PHE A 122 2.54 -3.56 1.68
C PHE A 122 1.28 -3.29 0.88
N PHE A 123 0.47 -4.33 0.63
CA PHE A 123 -0.82 -4.16 0.00
C PHE A 123 -1.74 -3.24 0.78
N LEU A 124 -1.87 -3.52 2.08
CA LEU A 124 -2.73 -2.77 2.97
C LEU A 124 -2.29 -1.30 3.04
N ALA A 125 -1.00 -1.07 3.31
CA ALA A 125 -0.44 0.25 3.45
C ALA A 125 -0.58 1.08 2.17
N GLY A 126 -0.39 0.47 0.99
CA GLY A 126 -0.43 1.17 -0.30
C GLY A 126 -1.83 1.41 -0.85
N PHE A 127 -2.81 0.57 -0.48
CA PHE A 127 -4.17 0.70 -1.02
C PHE A 127 -4.97 1.83 -0.37
N ASP A 128 -5.14 1.80 0.95
CA ASP A 128 -6.10 2.67 1.63
C ASP A 128 -5.57 4.09 1.83
N THR A 129 -4.29 4.23 2.20
CA THR A 129 -3.65 5.55 2.39
C THR A 129 -3.58 6.33 1.08
N GLY A 130 -3.22 5.65 -0.01
CA GLY A 130 -3.17 6.23 -1.35
C GLY A 130 -4.55 6.64 -1.84
N ARG A 131 -5.56 5.76 -1.68
CA ARG A 131 -6.95 6.07 -2.04
C ARG A 131 -7.47 7.29 -1.30
N THR A 132 -7.27 7.34 0.02
CA THR A 132 -7.73 8.45 0.87
C THR A 132 -7.08 9.76 0.45
N THR A 133 -5.76 9.77 0.26
CA THR A 133 -5.02 10.96 -0.19
C THR A 133 -5.52 11.46 -1.55
N MET A 134 -5.65 10.57 -2.53
CA MET A 134 -6.16 10.93 -3.87
C MET A 134 -7.58 11.50 -3.81
N SER A 135 -8.44 10.94 -2.95
CA SER A 135 -9.82 11.36 -2.81
C SER A 135 -9.92 12.78 -2.24
N PHE A 136 -9.19 13.08 -1.17
CA PHE A 136 -9.15 14.42 -0.59
C PHE A 136 -8.46 15.45 -1.49
N THR A 137 -7.37 15.08 -2.16
CA THR A 137 -6.72 15.99 -3.13
C THR A 137 -7.67 16.34 -4.27
N SER A 138 -8.41 15.35 -4.80
CA SER A 138 -9.41 15.58 -5.86
C SER A 138 -10.58 16.42 -5.38
N TYR A 139 -11.03 16.21 -4.13
CA TYR A 139 -12.06 17.01 -3.49
C TYR A 139 -11.65 18.49 -3.40
N TYR A 140 -10.42 18.78 -2.95
CA TYR A 140 -9.93 20.15 -2.89
C TYR A 140 -9.76 20.79 -4.28
N PHE A 141 -9.34 20.03 -5.29
CA PHE A 141 -9.33 20.55 -6.67
C PHE A 141 -10.73 20.92 -7.18
N ALA A 142 -11.76 20.17 -6.80
CA ALA A 142 -13.14 20.50 -7.16
C ALA A 142 -13.65 21.77 -6.45
N LEU A 143 -13.18 22.03 -5.22
CA LEU A 143 -13.51 23.25 -4.46
C LEU A 143 -12.70 24.48 -4.90
N HIS A 144 -11.51 24.27 -5.47
CA HIS A 144 -10.56 25.31 -5.88
C HIS A 144 -10.19 25.19 -7.38
N PRO A 145 -11.13 25.46 -8.32
CA PRO A 145 -10.88 25.33 -9.76
C PRO A 145 -9.72 26.20 -10.28
N GLU A 146 -9.44 27.31 -9.62
CA GLU A 146 -8.32 28.21 -9.91
C GLU A 146 -6.96 27.53 -9.64
N ILE A 147 -6.85 26.74 -8.58
CA ILE A 147 -5.63 25.98 -8.25
C ILE A 147 -5.54 24.76 -9.17
N GLN A 148 -6.65 24.07 -9.40
CA GLN A 148 -6.72 22.94 -10.34
C GLN A 148 -6.22 23.35 -11.74
N SER A 149 -6.64 24.52 -12.23
CA SER A 149 -6.19 25.05 -13.53
C SER A 149 -4.68 25.27 -13.56
N LYS A 150 -4.09 25.87 -12.51
CA LYS A 150 -2.64 26.09 -12.42
C LYS A 150 -1.84 24.80 -12.36
N VAL A 151 -2.30 23.81 -11.58
CA VAL A 151 -1.67 22.48 -11.51
C VAL A 151 -1.74 21.80 -12.87
N ARG A 152 -2.87 21.92 -13.57
CA ARG A 152 -3.03 21.37 -14.91
C ARG A 152 -2.07 22.03 -15.91
N GLU A 153 -1.90 23.35 -15.85
CA GLU A 153 -0.90 24.07 -16.66
C GLU A 153 0.51 23.58 -16.37
N GLU A 154 0.90 23.47 -15.10
CA GLU A 154 2.21 22.93 -14.68
C GLU A 154 2.46 21.53 -15.27
N ILE A 155 1.47 20.62 -15.16
CA ILE A 155 1.56 19.27 -15.73
C ILE A 155 1.72 19.31 -17.25
N LEU A 156 0.90 20.12 -17.94
CA LEU A 156 0.94 20.21 -19.40
C LEU A 156 2.27 20.75 -19.91
N ASP A 157 2.83 21.75 -19.24
CA ASP A 157 4.12 22.32 -19.62
C ASP A 157 5.27 21.34 -19.37
N ALA A 158 5.20 20.56 -18.28
CA ALA A 158 6.15 19.50 -18.02
C ALA A 158 6.10 18.38 -19.08
N ILE A 159 4.89 18.00 -19.53
CA ILE A 159 4.71 17.00 -20.61
C ILE A 159 5.24 17.54 -21.95
N LYS A 160 5.00 18.81 -22.28
CA LYS A 160 5.56 19.44 -23.49
C LYS A 160 7.08 19.45 -23.48
N ALA A 161 7.69 19.69 -22.31
CA ALA A 161 9.14 19.69 -22.15
C ALA A 161 9.78 18.31 -22.37
N THR A 162 8.99 17.23 -22.34
CA THR A 162 9.42 15.85 -22.58
C THR A 162 8.82 15.23 -23.85
N ASP A 163 8.55 16.05 -24.87
CA ASP A 163 8.03 15.61 -26.17
C ASP A 163 6.74 14.77 -26.07
N GLY A 164 5.92 15.02 -25.04
CA GLY A 164 4.67 14.30 -24.81
C GLY A 164 4.80 13.04 -23.95
N GLU A 165 6.00 12.67 -23.52
CA GLU A 165 6.23 11.49 -22.69
C GLU A 165 6.12 11.80 -21.19
N ILE A 166 5.34 11.00 -20.47
CA ILE A 166 5.28 11.06 -19.01
C ILE A 166 6.47 10.26 -18.44
N ARG A 167 7.50 10.98 -17.99
CA ARG A 167 8.69 10.38 -17.35
C ARG A 167 8.67 10.60 -15.84
N HIS A 168 9.20 9.65 -15.09
CA HIS A 168 9.28 9.74 -13.62
C HIS A 168 10.02 11.00 -13.15
N ASP A 169 11.14 11.34 -13.79
CA ASP A 169 11.96 12.51 -13.45
C ASP A 169 11.25 13.84 -13.70
N THR A 170 10.25 13.83 -14.57
CA THR A 170 9.39 14.99 -14.87
C THR A 170 8.30 15.12 -13.82
N LEU A 171 7.62 14.02 -13.48
CA LEU A 171 6.57 13.99 -12.47
C LEU A 171 7.06 14.34 -11.07
N SER A 172 8.29 13.92 -10.73
CA SER A 172 8.92 14.20 -9.43
C SER A 172 9.36 15.67 -9.25
N LYS A 173 9.21 16.51 -10.28
CA LYS A 173 9.63 17.92 -10.28
C LYS A 173 8.48 18.91 -10.51
N LEU A 174 7.27 18.54 -10.10
CA LEU A 174 6.07 19.38 -10.19
C LEU A 174 5.79 20.02 -8.82
N PRO A 175 6.39 21.20 -8.51
CA PRO A 175 6.32 21.77 -7.16
C PRO A 175 4.90 22.14 -6.73
N LEU A 176 4.04 22.61 -7.64
CA LEU A 176 2.68 22.97 -7.27
C LEU A 176 1.83 21.73 -7.03
N LEU A 177 1.94 20.70 -7.87
CA LEU A 177 1.28 19.42 -7.62
C LEU A 177 1.71 18.81 -6.28
N ASP A 178 3.03 18.80 -6.00
CA ASP A 178 3.58 18.29 -4.74
C ASP A 178 3.04 19.08 -3.54
N ALA A 179 3.02 20.42 -3.63
CA ALA A 179 2.44 21.28 -2.61
C ALA A 179 0.95 21.00 -2.36
N CYS A 180 0.16 20.74 -3.41
CA CYS A 180 -1.26 20.39 -3.27
C CYS A 180 -1.46 19.02 -2.58
N ILE A 181 -0.63 18.03 -2.90
CA ILE A 181 -0.65 16.72 -2.22
C ILE A 181 -0.23 16.87 -0.76
N ALA A 182 0.83 17.64 -0.49
CA ALA A 182 1.29 17.90 0.86
C ALA A 182 0.24 18.64 1.71
N GLU A 183 -0.48 19.61 1.14
CA GLU A 183 -1.53 20.34 1.83
C GLU A 183 -2.75 19.45 2.11
N SER A 184 -3.10 18.57 1.18
CA SER A 184 -4.12 17.53 1.38
C SER A 184 -3.75 16.60 2.55
N LEU A 185 -2.49 16.15 2.61
CA LEU A 185 -1.98 15.33 3.72
C LEU A 185 -1.91 16.10 5.05
N ARG A 186 -1.66 17.41 5.02
CA ARG A 186 -1.66 18.28 6.21
C ARG A 186 -3.06 18.42 6.80
N LEU A 187 -4.08 18.54 5.94
CA LEU A 187 -5.49 18.69 6.35
C LEU A 187 -6.16 17.36 6.69
N HIS A 188 -5.85 16.33 5.92
CA HIS A 188 -6.45 15.00 6.01
C HIS A 188 -5.38 13.89 5.98
N PRO A 189 -4.56 13.76 7.03
CA PRO A 189 -3.59 12.68 7.12
C PRO A 189 -4.32 11.33 7.19
N PRO A 190 -4.00 10.34 6.32
CA PRO A 190 -4.64 9.02 6.38
C PRO A 190 -4.44 8.29 7.71
N LEU A 191 -3.32 8.55 8.40
CA LEU A 191 -3.05 8.08 9.75
C LEU A 191 -3.06 9.27 10.72
N SER A 192 -4.07 9.33 11.58
CA SER A 192 -4.30 10.46 12.50
C SER A 192 -3.33 10.53 13.68
N ARG A 193 -2.68 9.41 14.03
CA ARG A 193 -1.73 9.33 15.15
C ARG A 193 -0.61 8.36 14.85
N LEU A 194 0.58 8.67 15.35
CA LEU A 194 1.72 7.75 15.39
C LEU A 194 1.88 7.21 16.80
N GLU A 195 2.01 5.89 16.93
CA GLU A 195 2.23 5.23 18.22
C GLU A 195 3.72 5.14 18.56
N ARG A 196 4.06 5.32 19.84
CA ARG A 196 5.42 5.14 20.39
C ARG A 196 5.32 4.51 21.77
N VAL A 197 6.29 3.65 22.11
CA VAL A 197 6.43 3.05 23.45
C VAL A 197 7.80 3.39 24.01
N THR A 198 7.85 4.01 25.19
CA THR A 198 9.10 4.33 25.88
C THR A 198 9.76 3.05 26.39
N LYS A 199 10.99 2.79 25.93
CA LYS A 199 11.76 1.60 26.36
C LYS A 199 12.57 1.83 27.65
N ARG A 200 12.69 3.08 28.06
CA ARG A 200 13.45 3.55 29.22
C ARG A 200 12.89 4.90 29.64
N ASP A 201 13.11 5.26 30.89
CA ASP A 201 12.68 6.55 31.42
C ASP A 201 13.33 7.69 30.65
N PHE A 202 12.54 8.75 30.43
CA PHE A 202 13.03 9.96 29.82
C PHE A 202 13.83 10.73 30.86
N GLN A 203 15.10 11.05 30.55
CA GLN A 203 15.93 11.94 31.37
C GLN A 203 15.69 13.41 30.98
#